data_AF-A0A743SSZ1-F1
#
_entry.id   AF-A0A743SSZ1-F1
#
_cell.length_a   1.000
_cell.length_b   1.000
_cell.length_c   1.000
_cell.angle_alpha   90.00
_cell.angle_beta   90.00
_cell.angle_gamma   90.00
#
_symmetry.space_group_name_H-M   'P 1'
#
loop_
_entity.id
_entity.type
_entity.pdbx_description
1 polymer ?
#
loop_
_entity_poly.entity_id
_entity_poly.type
_entity_poly.pdbx_seq_one_letter_code
_entity_poly.pdbx_strand_id
1 'polypeptide(L)' 'MKKKLSGLTASGHTRPKIYPGDIYRDNKGRLVTVDRCENGRVYFIRDGFSFSTELLARVFLDKFRLHRRKNAPASSTN' A
#
# COMPACT_ATOMS: atom_id res chain seq x y z
N MET A 1 -12.08 42.35 -11.31
CA MET A 1 -11.45 41.52 -10.26
C MET A 1 -11.18 40.12 -10.82
N LYS A 2 -9.91 39.72 -10.97
CA LYS A 2 -9.53 38.42 -11.53
C LYS A 2 -9.66 37.33 -10.46
N LYS A 3 -10.53 36.34 -10.66
CA LYS A 3 -10.56 35.13 -9.84
C LYS A 3 -9.38 34.25 -10.24
N LYS A 4 -8.27 34.33 -9.50
CA LYS A 4 -7.16 33.37 -9.60
C LYS A 4 -7.64 32.06 -8.98
N LEU A 5 -8.21 31.17 -9.79
CA LEU A 5 -8.31 29.76 -9.46
C LEU A 5 -6.88 29.20 -9.46
N SER A 6 -6.20 29.35 -8.33
CA SER A 6 -4.97 28.61 -8.03
C SER A 6 -5.33 27.15 -7.73
N GLY A 7 -5.96 26.51 -8.71
CA GLY A 7 -6.16 25.07 -8.76
C GLY A 7 -4.91 24.42 -9.34
N LEU A 8 -3.76 24.63 -8.68
CA LEU A 8 -2.62 23.77 -8.88
C LEU A 8 -2.90 22.49 -8.09
N THR A 9 -3.92 21.73 -8.52
CA THR A 9 -4.01 20.33 -8.13
C THR A 9 -2.83 19.68 -8.80
N ALA A 10 -1.69 19.68 -8.11
CA ALA A 10 -0.56 18.88 -8.50
C ALA A 10 -1.11 17.49 -8.77
N SER A 11 -1.13 17.08 -10.03
CA SER A 11 -1.31 15.70 -10.45
C SER A 11 -0.04 14.95 -10.03
N GLY A 12 0.24 14.98 -8.72
CA GLY A 12 1.21 14.16 -8.06
C GLY A 12 0.65 12.78 -8.21
N HIS A 13 1.15 12.09 -9.25
CA HIS A 13 1.04 10.67 -9.49
C HIS A 13 0.92 10.02 -8.13
N THR A 14 -0.30 9.65 -7.73
CA THR A 14 -0.58 9.28 -6.35
C THR A 14 0.03 7.91 -6.20
N ARG A 15 1.34 7.87 -5.93
CA ARG A 15 2.11 6.66 -5.72
C ARG A 15 1.28 5.88 -4.72
N PRO A 16 0.80 4.67 -5.05
CA PRO A 16 -0.11 3.96 -4.18
C PRO A 16 0.56 3.86 -2.81
N LYS A 17 -0.04 4.51 -1.80
CA LYS A 17 0.56 4.60 -0.49
C LYS A 17 0.39 3.25 0.17
N ILE A 18 1.50 2.50 0.21
CA ILE A 18 1.61 1.23 0.92
C ILE A 18 2.01 1.56 2.34
N TYR A 19 1.21 1.13 3.31
CA TYR A 19 1.48 1.41 4.72
C TYR A 19 2.01 0.16 5.43
N PRO A 20 2.95 0.33 6.39
CA PRO A 20 3.31 -0.72 7.33
C PRO A 20 2.06 -1.30 8.02
N GLY A 21 1.96 -2.62 8.05
CA GLY A 21 0.83 -3.38 8.58
C GLY A 21 -0.30 -3.67 7.60
N ASP A 22 -0.26 -3.11 6.39
CA ASP A 22 -1.24 -3.48 5.36
C ASP A 22 -1.05 -4.93 4.93
N ILE A 23 -2.17 -5.62 4.70
CA ILE A 23 -2.18 -7.02 4.27
C ILE A 23 -2.58 -7.06 2.80
N TYR A 24 -1.73 -7.69 2.02
CA TYR A 24 -1.91 -7.90 0.60
C TYR A 24 -2.06 -9.39 0.29
N ARG A 25 -2.66 -9.69 -0.86
CA ARG A 25 -2.83 -11.05 -1.38
C ARG A 25 -2.07 -11.21 -2.69
N ASP A 26 -1.24 -12.24 -2.76
CA ASP A 26 -0.53 -12.69 -3.96
C ASP A 26 -1.53 -13.32 -4.96
N ASN A 27 -1.15 -13.44 -6.24
CA ASN A 27 -1.93 -14.11 -7.27
C ASN A 27 -2.22 -15.58 -6.96
N LYS A 28 -1.37 -16.22 -6.14
CA LYS A 28 -1.60 -17.59 -5.63
C LYS A 28 -2.55 -17.66 -4.42
N GLY A 29 -3.13 -16.53 -4.01
CA GLY A 29 -4.07 -16.45 -2.91
C GLY A 29 -3.46 -16.34 -1.51
N ARG A 30 -2.12 -16.35 -1.40
CA ARG A 30 -1.39 -16.21 -0.11
C ARG A 30 -1.41 -14.77 0.40
N LEU A 31 -1.54 -14.62 1.70
CA LEU A 31 -1.50 -13.31 2.36
C LEU A 31 -0.07 -12.93 2.73
N VAL A 32 0.22 -11.64 2.63
CA VAL A 32 1.47 -11.03 3.05
C VAL A 32 1.19 -9.77 3.83
N THR A 33 1.97 -9.52 4.86
CA THR A 33 1.87 -8.33 5.70
C THR A 33 3.05 -7.43 5.40
N VAL A 34 2.79 -6.17 5.07
CA VAL A 34 3.85 -5.18 4.90
C VAL A 34 4.48 -4.92 6.27
N ASP A 35 5.78 -5.14 6.39
CA ASP A 35 6.57 -4.83 7.58
C ASP A 35 6.95 -3.35 7.58
N ARG A 36 7.59 -2.90 6.49
CA ARG A 36 8.03 -1.51 6.32
C ARG A 36 8.18 -1.12 4.86
N CYS A 37 8.20 0.18 4.59
CA CYS A 37 8.43 0.74 3.28
C CYS A 37 9.57 1.76 3.35
N GLU A 38 10.65 1.54 2.60
CA GLU A 38 11.85 2.38 2.64
C GLU A 38 12.44 2.54 1.24
N ASN A 39 12.86 3.76 0.89
CA ASN A 39 13.49 4.09 -0.40
C ASN A 39 12.74 3.58 -1.64
N GLY A 40 11.39 3.53 -1.59
CA GLY A 40 10.55 3.02 -2.67
C GLY A 40 10.52 1.49 -2.80
N ARG A 41 11.07 0.78 -1.83
CA ARG A 41 10.96 -0.67 -1.63
C ARG A 41 9.95 -0.98 -0.53
N VAL A 42 9.38 -2.16 -0.61
CA VAL A 42 8.40 -2.71 0.31
C VAL A 42 9.00 -3.98 0.88
N TYR A 43 9.09 -4.00 2.20
CA TYR A 43 9.47 -5.16 2.98
C TYR A 43 8.20 -5.79 3.51
N PHE A 44 7.96 -7.05 3.19
CA PHE A 44 6.75 -7.76 3.61
C PHE A 44 7.07 -9.18 4.08
N ILE A 45 6.26 -9.68 5.00
CA ILE A 45 6.36 -11.02 5.57
C ILE A 45 5.22 -11.86 4.99
N ARG A 46 5.53 -13.06 4.52
CA ARG A 46 4.51 -13.99 4.02
C ARG A 46 3.99 -14.83 5.17
N ASP A 47 2.71 -15.19 5.11
CA ASP A 47 2.14 -16.13 6.06
C ASP A 47 2.93 -17.45 6.08
N GLY A 48 3.37 -17.87 7.26
CA GLY A 48 4.22 -19.06 7.46
C GLY A 48 5.73 -18.86 7.27
N PHE A 49 6.21 -17.64 7.04
CA PHE A 49 7.65 -17.35 6.91
C PHE A 49 8.10 -16.36 7.99
N SER A 50 9.27 -16.61 8.61
CA SER A 50 9.83 -15.76 9.67
C SER A 50 10.66 -14.58 9.16
N PHE A 51 10.86 -14.46 7.84
CA PHE A 51 11.71 -13.44 7.24
C PHE A 51 10.93 -12.51 6.31
N SER A 52 11.38 -11.26 6.25
CA SER A 52 10.87 -10.26 5.31
C SER A 52 11.47 -10.45 3.93
N THR A 53 10.65 -10.37 2.89
CA THR A 53 11.08 -10.27 1.49
C THR A 53 11.01 -8.81 1.05
N GLU A 54 11.99 -8.35 0.26
CA GLU A 54 12.00 -7.02 -0.32
C GLU A 54 11.58 -7.03 -1.80
N LEU A 55 10.76 -6.05 -2.19
CA LEU A 55 10.42 -5.78 -3.59
C LEU A 55 10.32 -4.28 -3.84
N LEU A 56 10.53 -3.84 -5.08
CA LEU A 56 10.18 -2.47 -5.45
C LEU A 56 8.66 -2.27 -5.29
N ALA A 57 8.24 -1.13 -4.77
CA ALA A 57 6.82 -0.81 -4.56
C ALA A 57 5.99 -1.00 -5.84
N ARG A 58 6.54 -0.60 -7.01
CA ARG A 58 5.88 -0.79 -8.30
C ARG A 58 5.64 -2.27 -8.63
N VAL A 59 6.66 -3.12 -8.42
CA VAL A 59 6.57 -4.56 -8.68
C VAL A 59 5.64 -5.24 -7.67
N PHE A 60 5.67 -4.78 -6.43
CA PHE A 60 4.78 -5.26 -5.38
C PHE A 60 3.32 -4.98 -5.75
N LEU A 61 2.98 -3.76 -6.16
CA LEU A 61 1.61 -3.39 -6.52
C LEU A 61 1.08 -4.10 -7.78
N ASP A 62 1.98 -4.55 -8.67
CA ASP A 62 1.64 -5.33 -9.86
C ASP A 62 1.29 -6.79 -9.50
N LYS A 63 2.00 -7.38 -8.53
CA LYS A 63 1.86 -8.79 -8.14
C LYS A 63 0.88 -9.02 -7.00
N PHE A 64 0.64 -8.00 -6.18
CA PHE A 64 -0.10 -8.11 -4.94
C PHE A 64 -1.28 -7.14 -4.92
N ARG A 65 -2.45 -7.64 -4.51
CA ARG A 65 -3.66 -6.83 -4.38
C ARG A 65 -3.93 -6.55 -2.90
N LEU A 66 -4.27 -5.31 -2.57
CA LEU A 66 -4.60 -4.94 -1.20
C LEU A 66 -5.80 -5.77 -0.72
N HIS A 67 -5.63 -6.47 0.41
CA HIS A 67 -6.66 -7.33 0.98
C HIS A 67 -7.30 -6.70 2.22
N ARG A 68 -6.48 -6.18 3.14
CA ARG A 68 -6.95 -5.49 4.35
C ARG A 68 -5.99 -4.36 4.71
N ARG A 69 -6.54 -3.17 4.95
CA ARG A 69 -5.76 -2.03 5.46
C ARG A 69 -5.81 -2.05 6.99
N LYS A 70 -4.67 -1.95 7.67
CA LYS A 70 -4.65 -1.92 9.15
C LYS A 70 -5.37 -0.70 9.72
N ASN A 71 -5.36 0.41 8.99
CA ASN A 71 -6.02 1.67 9.35
C ASN A 71 -7.39 1.85 8.68
N ALA A 72 -8.09 0.77 8.28
CA ALA A 72 -9.50 0.93 7.98
C ALA A 72 -10.18 1.34 9.30
N PRO A 73 -10.82 2.53 9.39
CA PRO A 73 -11.74 2.76 10.49
C PRO A 73 -12.72 1.60 10.42
N ALA A 74 -12.87 0.87 11.52
CA ALA A 74 -13.99 -0.03 11.67
C ALA A 74 -15.22 0.81 11.30
N SER A 75 -15.80 0.57 10.13
CA SER A 75 -17.12 1.06 9.83
C SER A 75 -18.01 0.29 10.78
N SER A 76 -18.16 0.83 12.00
CA SER A 76 -19.28 0.54 12.90
C SER A 76 -20.51 0.53 12.03
N THR A 77 -21.01 -0.67 11.75
CA THR A 77 -22.31 -0.82 11.15
C THR A 77 -23.24 -0.95 12.35
N ASN A 78 -24.02 0.12 12.50
CA ASN A 78 -25.09 0.36 13.45
C ASN A 78 -26.09 -0.81 13.53
#